data_AF-A0A7W8JUN9-F1
#
_entry.id   AF-A0A7W8JUN9-F1
#
_cell.length_a   1.000
_cell.length_b   1.000
_cell.length_c   1.000
_cell.angle_alpha   90.00
_cell.angle_beta   90.00
_cell.angle_gamma   90.00
#
_symmetry.space_group_name_H-M   'P 1'
#
loop_
_entity.id
_entity.type
_entity.pdbx_description
1 polymer ?
#
loop_
_entity_poly.entity_id
_entity_poly.type
_entity_poly.pdbx_seq_one_letter_code
_entity_poly.pdbx_strand_id
1 'polypeptide(L)'
;MDWPGLTDFVYGEPVPPPAGWTRPGLVMTFNLECAGCVSRGIPFMKKLHAEFGERVQLVAVHTSHGHRPLPREDVEPTLVKFAHDFARLPFPVALDVSGDLARAWQTEGTPHWLAFAPGGELLRSVYGSQENAQTRLRYLLEEWTGLV
;
A
#
# COMPACT_ATOMS: atom_id res chain seq x y z
N MET A 1 -6.76 5.28 -13.81
CA MET A 1 -5.49 5.07 -13.08
C MET A 1 -4.97 3.71 -13.50
N ASP A 2 -3.73 3.64 -13.96
CA ASP A 2 -3.05 2.36 -14.18
C ASP A 2 -2.97 1.60 -12.85
N TRP A 3 -3.17 0.29 -12.88
CA TRP A 3 -3.32 -0.56 -11.70
C TRP A 3 -2.56 -1.87 -11.89
N PRO A 4 -2.09 -2.54 -10.81
CA PRO A 4 -1.46 -3.85 -10.94
C PRO A 4 -2.38 -4.84 -11.66
N GLY A 5 -1.81 -5.62 -12.58
CA GLY A 5 -2.51 -6.73 -13.21
C GLY A 5 -2.78 -7.85 -12.19
N LEU A 6 -3.65 -8.79 -12.55
CA LEU A 6 -4.00 -9.91 -11.65
C LEU A 6 -2.78 -10.73 -11.22
N THR A 7 -1.81 -10.90 -12.13
CA THR A 7 -0.55 -11.62 -11.86
C THR A 7 0.47 -10.79 -11.09
N ASP A 8 0.25 -9.49 -10.93
CA ASP A 8 1.14 -8.61 -10.15
C ASP A 8 0.83 -8.66 -8.66
N PHE A 9 -0.34 -9.16 -8.26
CA PHE A 9 -0.65 -9.50 -6.88
C PHE A 9 0.04 -10.81 -6.51
N VAL A 10 1.16 -10.70 -5.80
CA VAL A 10 2.01 -11.83 -5.41
C VAL A 10 1.63 -12.42 -4.04
N TYR A 11 0.78 -11.72 -3.28
CA TYR A 11 0.28 -12.19 -1.99
C TYR A 11 -1.12 -11.63 -1.70
N GLY A 12 -2.00 -12.47 -1.15
CA GLY A 12 -3.40 -12.13 -0.88
C GLY A 12 -4.26 -12.09 -2.15
N GLU A 13 -5.56 -11.88 -1.98
CA GLU A 13 -6.51 -11.83 -3.09
C GLU A 13 -6.32 -10.55 -3.92
N PRO A 14 -6.22 -10.64 -5.27
CA PRO A 14 -6.19 -9.48 -6.13
C PRO A 14 -7.42 -8.58 -5.93
N VAL A 15 -7.19 -7.27 -5.89
CA VAL A 15 -8.26 -6.28 -5.74
C VAL A 15 -8.43 -5.46 -7.03
N PRO A 16 -9.67 -5.05 -7.37
CA PRO A 16 -9.91 -4.16 -8.50
C PRO A 16 -9.24 -2.80 -8.28
N PRO A 17 -9.08 -1.98 -9.33
CA PRO A 17 -8.61 -0.60 -9.18
C PRO A 17 -9.54 0.22 -8.27
N PRO A 18 -9.07 1.34 -7.69
CA PRO A 18 -9.88 2.19 -6.80
C PRO A 18 -11.23 2.61 -7.37
N ALA A 19 -11.34 2.75 -8.70
CA ALA A 19 -12.60 3.03 -9.40
C ALA A 19 -13.69 1.97 -9.17
N GLY A 20 -13.31 0.72 -8.89
CA GLY A 20 -14.21 -0.38 -8.57
C GLY A 20 -14.45 -0.58 -7.07
N TRP A 21 -13.91 0.27 -6.20
CA TRP A 21 -14.07 0.11 -4.75
C TRP A 21 -15.41 0.68 -4.28
N THR A 22 -16.16 -0.12 -3.52
CA THR A 22 -17.42 0.27 -2.87
C THR A 22 -17.22 0.93 -1.52
N ARG A 23 -15.98 0.92 -1.00
CA ARG A 23 -15.56 1.49 0.28
C ARG A 23 -14.26 2.27 0.07
N PRO A 24 -13.97 3.29 0.90
CA PRO A 24 -12.74 4.04 0.73
C PRO A 24 -11.53 3.16 1.05
N GLY A 25 -10.34 3.61 0.72
CA GLY A 25 -9.14 2.82 1.01
C GLY A 25 -7.82 3.54 0.90
N LEU A 26 -6.78 2.88 1.40
CA LEU A 26 -5.41 3.33 1.33
C LEU A 26 -4.58 2.36 0.49
N VAL A 27 -3.78 2.93 -0.40
CA VAL A 27 -2.68 2.24 -1.07
C VAL A 27 -1.37 2.75 -0.49
N MET A 28 -0.49 1.86 -0.06
CA MET A 28 0.87 2.21 0.33
C MET A 28 1.87 1.70 -0.69
N THR A 29 2.62 2.58 -1.34
CA THR A 29 3.83 2.16 -2.06
C THR A 29 4.98 1.99 -1.07
N PHE A 30 5.73 0.89 -1.21
CA PHE A 30 6.82 0.56 -0.29
C PHE A 30 7.93 -0.22 -1.00
N ASN A 31 9.06 -0.39 -0.33
CA ASN A 31 10.14 -1.26 -0.78
C ASN A 31 10.74 -2.00 0.43
N LEU A 32 11.27 -3.20 0.24
CA LEU A 32 11.91 -3.98 1.31
C LEU A 32 13.25 -3.39 1.78
N GLU A 33 14.00 -2.72 0.89
CA GLU A 33 15.25 -2.02 1.22
C GLU A 33 14.98 -0.67 1.95
N CYS A 34 13.72 -0.24 2.04
CA CYS A 34 13.30 0.97 2.76
C CYS A 34 13.05 0.71 4.25
N ALA A 35 13.98 1.13 5.11
CA ALA A 35 13.87 0.95 6.57
C ALA A 35 12.58 1.56 7.15
N GLY A 36 12.14 2.73 6.67
CA GLY A 36 10.89 3.37 7.12
C GLY A 36 9.64 2.57 6.74
N CYS A 37 9.68 1.84 5.63
CA CYS A 37 8.60 0.99 5.16
C CYS A 37 8.45 -0.23 6.06
N VAL A 38 9.54 -0.97 6.28
CA VAL A 38 9.53 -2.21 7.06
C VAL A 38 9.33 -1.95 8.55
N SER A 39 9.99 -0.93 9.12
CA SER A 39 9.96 -0.68 10.57
C SER A 39 8.75 0.14 11.05
N ARG A 40 8.11 0.93 10.16
CA ARG A 40 6.99 1.81 10.53
C ARG A 40 5.77 1.63 9.64
N GLY A 41 5.93 1.71 8.33
CA GLY A 41 4.82 1.64 7.38
C GLY A 41 4.00 0.36 7.49
N ILE A 42 4.65 -0.80 7.35
CA ILE A 42 4.00 -2.11 7.44
C ILE A 42 3.36 -2.35 8.82
N PRO A 43 4.07 -2.15 9.96
CA PRO A 43 3.44 -2.25 11.28
C PRO A 43 2.23 -1.32 11.46
N PHE A 44 2.31 -0.08 10.98
CA PHE A 44 1.20 0.87 11.03
C PHE A 44 0.01 0.40 10.18
N MET A 45 0.25 -0.05 8.94
CA MET A 45 -0.80 -0.59 8.07
C MET A 45 -1.51 -1.78 8.69
N LYS A 46 -0.79 -2.66 9.39
CA LYS A 46 -1.38 -3.78 10.14
C LYS A 46 -2.30 -3.31 11.27
N LYS A 47 -1.93 -2.25 11.99
CA LYS A 47 -2.79 -1.64 13.01
C LYS A 47 -4.06 -1.08 12.38
N LEU A 48 -3.93 -0.35 11.27
CA LEU A 48 -5.08 0.15 10.53
C LEU A 48 -5.98 -0.98 10.03
N HIS A 49 -5.41 -2.09 9.55
CA HIS A 49 -6.18 -3.24 9.15
C HIS A 49 -6.96 -3.87 10.32
N ALA A 50 -6.33 -4.02 11.48
CA ALA A 50 -7.00 -4.58 12.66
C ALA A 50 -8.20 -3.74 13.11
N GLU A 51 -8.14 -2.42 12.93
CA GLU A 51 -9.17 -1.48 13.40
C GLU A 51 -10.22 -1.12 12.33
N PHE A 52 -9.81 -1.02 11.06
CA PHE A 52 -10.64 -0.51 9.97
C PHE A 52 -10.80 -1.51 8.82
N GLY A 53 -10.15 -2.67 8.83
CA GLY A 53 -10.03 -3.58 7.68
C GLY A 53 -11.35 -4.10 7.10
N GLU A 54 -12.43 -4.10 7.90
CA GLU A 54 -13.79 -4.42 7.40
C GLU A 54 -14.43 -3.25 6.64
N ARG A 55 -14.05 -2.02 6.97
CA ARG A 55 -14.66 -0.77 6.46
C ARG A 55 -13.84 -0.10 5.37
N VAL A 56 -12.55 -0.41 5.24
CA VAL A 56 -11.65 0.24 4.26
C VAL A 56 -10.78 -0.75 3.49
N GLN A 57 -10.53 -0.48 2.21
CA GLN A 57 -9.56 -1.24 1.42
C GLN A 57 -8.14 -0.85 1.83
N LEU A 58 -7.26 -1.84 2.01
CA LEU A 58 -5.84 -1.62 2.31
C LEU A 58 -5.03 -2.47 1.33
N VAL A 59 -4.16 -1.82 0.56
CA VAL A 59 -3.35 -2.49 -0.47
C VAL A 59 -1.91 -2.01 -0.40
N ALA A 60 -0.97 -2.93 -0.33
CA ALA A 60 0.44 -2.58 -0.40
C ALA A 60 0.98 -2.83 -1.82
N VAL A 61 1.80 -1.91 -2.32
CA VAL A 61 2.43 -2.03 -3.65
C VAL A 61 3.93 -1.91 -3.47
N HIS A 62 4.64 -3.02 -3.64
CA HIS A 62 6.09 -3.02 -3.61
C HIS A 62 6.64 -2.47 -4.92
N THR A 63 7.34 -1.33 -4.89
CA THR A 63 7.86 -0.67 -6.10
C THR A 63 9.38 -0.59 -6.09
N SER A 64 9.98 -0.77 -7.27
CA SER A 64 11.41 -0.51 -7.49
C SER A 64 11.72 0.96 -7.76
N HIS A 65 10.72 1.84 -7.91
CA HIS A 65 10.97 3.26 -8.16
C HIS A 65 11.67 3.93 -6.97
N GLY A 66 12.77 4.65 -7.25
CA GLY A 66 13.63 5.23 -6.21
C GLY A 66 14.55 4.23 -5.51
N HIS A 67 14.57 2.97 -5.95
CA HIS A 67 15.40 1.88 -5.42
C HIS A 67 16.19 1.18 -6.53
N ARG A 68 17.04 0.23 -6.15
CA ARG A 68 17.78 -0.58 -7.13
C ARG A 68 16.79 -1.43 -7.94
N PRO A 69 16.76 -1.33 -9.28
CA PRO A 69 15.93 -2.20 -10.09
C PRO A 69 16.50 -3.62 -10.05
N LEU A 70 15.62 -4.58 -9.76
CA LEU A 70 15.91 -6.01 -9.77
C LEU A 70 14.85 -6.71 -10.62
N PRO A 71 15.20 -7.81 -11.30
CA PRO A 71 14.23 -8.58 -12.07
C PRO A 71 13.23 -9.28 -11.13
N ARG A 72 12.09 -9.68 -11.68
CA ARG A 72 10.96 -10.20 -10.89
C ARG A 72 11.34 -11.43 -10.07
N GLU A 73 12.11 -12.34 -10.67
CA GLU A 73 12.60 -13.58 -10.07
C GLU A 73 13.46 -13.36 -8.81
N ASP A 74 14.12 -12.20 -8.70
CA ASP A 74 14.95 -11.86 -7.54
C ASP A 74 14.15 -11.19 -6.41
N VAL A 75 13.06 -10.50 -6.76
CA VAL A 75 12.26 -9.71 -5.79
C VAL A 75 11.08 -10.51 -5.25
N GLU A 76 10.32 -11.18 -6.13
CA GLU A 76 9.05 -11.82 -5.78
C GLU A 76 9.19 -12.86 -4.67
N PRO A 77 10.15 -13.82 -4.70
CA PRO A 77 10.26 -14.81 -3.63
C PRO A 77 10.56 -14.18 -2.26
N THR A 78 11.39 -13.13 -2.25
CA THR A 78 11.72 -12.38 -1.02
C THR A 78 10.51 -11.63 -0.50
N LEU A 79 9.73 -11.01 -1.39
CA LEU A 79 8.51 -10.28 -1.05
C LEU A 79 7.42 -11.20 -0.52
N VAL A 80 7.20 -12.35 -1.15
CA VAL A 80 6.24 -13.37 -0.68
C VAL A 80 6.65 -13.90 0.68
N LYS A 81 7.93 -14.25 0.87
CA LYS A 81 8.46 -14.68 2.17
C LYS A 81 8.29 -13.61 3.25
N PHE A 82 8.57 -12.35 2.91
CA PHE A 82 8.32 -11.23 3.82
C PHE A 82 6.84 -11.13 4.18
N ALA A 83 5.95 -11.18 3.20
CA ALA A 83 4.51 -11.02 3.39
C ALA A 83 3.90 -12.16 4.22
N HIS A 84 4.24 -13.41 3.90
CA HIS A 84 3.68 -14.61 4.53
C HIS A 84 4.38 -14.95 5.86
N ASP A 85 5.71 -15.11 5.86
CA ASP A 85 6.42 -15.69 7.01
C ASP A 85 6.79 -14.64 8.06
N PHE A 86 7.37 -13.53 7.60
CA PHE A 86 7.97 -12.53 8.49
C PHE A 86 6.94 -11.54 9.02
N ALA A 87 6.27 -10.83 8.12
CA ALA A 87 5.35 -9.75 8.45
C ALA A 87 3.92 -10.25 8.70
N ARG A 88 3.54 -11.42 8.14
CA ARG A 88 2.19 -12.00 8.24
C ARG A 88 1.12 -10.97 7.91
N LEU A 89 1.16 -10.49 6.66
CA LEU A 89 0.32 -9.38 6.22
C LEU A 89 -1.13 -9.85 6.08
N PRO A 90 -2.11 -9.10 6.61
CA PRO A 90 -3.53 -9.42 6.48
C PRO A 90 -4.18 -8.79 5.23
N PHE A 91 -3.40 -8.15 4.37
CA PHE A 91 -3.85 -7.41 3.18
C PHE A 91 -3.04 -7.82 1.94
N PRO A 92 -3.58 -7.60 0.74
CA PRO A 92 -2.90 -7.95 -0.50
C PRO A 92 -1.66 -7.10 -0.77
N VAL A 93 -0.69 -7.71 -1.47
CA VAL A 93 0.55 -7.09 -1.90
C VAL A 93 0.72 -7.27 -3.40
N ALA A 94 0.83 -6.16 -4.12
CA ALA A 94 1.21 -6.14 -5.53
C ALA A 94 2.70 -5.81 -5.71
N LEU A 95 3.25 -6.21 -6.85
CA LEU A 95 4.64 -6.01 -7.23
C LEU A 95 4.73 -5.13 -8.49
N ASP A 96 5.28 -3.94 -8.32
CA ASP A 96 5.62 -2.97 -9.37
C ASP A 96 7.14 -3.03 -9.65
N VAL A 97 7.56 -4.03 -10.44
CA VAL A 97 8.98 -4.29 -10.71
C VAL A 97 9.63 -3.16 -11.49
N SER A 98 8.93 -2.58 -12.47
CA SER A 98 9.47 -1.50 -13.31
C SER A 98 9.44 -0.13 -12.61
N GLY A 99 8.57 0.04 -11.62
CA GLY A 99 8.34 1.32 -10.97
C GLY A 99 7.41 2.25 -11.78
N ASP A 100 6.77 1.75 -12.84
CA ASP A 100 5.91 2.57 -13.70
C ASP A 100 4.63 2.99 -13.00
N LEU A 101 4.05 2.11 -12.17
CA LEU A 101 2.86 2.46 -11.39
C LEU A 101 3.18 3.57 -10.41
N ALA A 102 4.28 3.45 -9.66
CA ALA A 102 4.74 4.49 -8.76
C ALA A 102 4.97 5.84 -9.48
N ARG A 103 5.59 5.82 -10.67
CA ARG A 103 5.77 7.04 -11.49
C ARG A 103 4.44 7.64 -11.96
N ALA A 104 3.54 6.82 -12.48
CA ALA A 104 2.22 7.25 -12.93
C ALA A 104 1.38 7.83 -11.79
N TRP A 105 1.56 7.36 -10.57
CA TRP A 105 0.88 7.85 -9.37
C TRP A 105 1.63 9.00 -8.67
N GLN A 106 2.74 9.48 -9.25
CA GLN A 106 3.56 10.57 -8.71
C GLN A 106 4.07 10.28 -7.28
N THR A 107 4.41 9.03 -6.99
CA THR A 107 5.02 8.63 -5.72
C THR A 107 6.54 8.62 -5.84
N GLU A 108 7.17 9.75 -5.53
CA GLU A 108 8.63 9.97 -5.71
C GLU A 108 9.50 9.30 -4.64
N GLY A 109 8.91 8.55 -3.71
CA GLY A 109 9.66 7.80 -2.71
C GLY A 109 8.77 6.90 -1.87
N THR A 110 9.37 6.23 -0.89
CA THR A 110 8.68 5.23 -0.07
C THR A 110 9.02 5.38 1.42
N PRO A 111 8.07 5.12 2.35
CA PRO A 111 6.68 4.75 2.08
C PRO A 111 5.87 5.97 1.62
N HIS A 112 4.91 5.76 0.72
CA HIS A 112 3.99 6.81 0.28
C HIS A 112 2.57 6.25 0.29
N TRP A 113 1.63 7.03 0.82
CA TRP A 113 0.24 6.65 0.99
C TRP A 113 -0.66 7.46 0.05
N LEU A 114 -1.55 6.75 -0.63
CA LEU A 114 -2.60 7.31 -1.47
C LEU A 114 -3.94 6.92 -0.85
N ALA A 115 -4.80 7.89 -0.63
CA ALA A 115 -6.09 7.70 0.01
C ALA A 115 -7.21 7.95 -0.99
N PHE A 116 -8.09 6.98 -1.17
CA PHE A 116 -9.14 7.02 -2.19
C PHE A 116 -10.54 6.97 -1.57
N ALA A 117 -11.46 7.75 -2.14
CA ALA A 117 -12.89 7.61 -1.90
C ALA A 117 -13.42 6.30 -2.55
N PRO A 118 -14.62 5.83 -2.16
CA PRO A 118 -15.36 4.89 -3.00
C PRO A 118 -15.51 5.45 -4.42
N GLY A 119 -15.36 4.61 -5.44
CA GLY A 119 -15.37 5.05 -6.85
C GLY A 119 -14.06 5.69 -7.34
N GLY A 120 -13.02 5.76 -6.49
CA GLY A 120 -11.64 5.95 -6.93
C GLY A 120 -11.12 7.38 -7.03
N GLU A 121 -11.83 8.36 -6.48
CA GLU A 121 -11.29 9.73 -6.34
C GLU A 121 -10.09 9.72 -5.37
N LEU A 122 -8.95 10.26 -5.79
CA LEU A 122 -7.78 10.42 -4.93
C LEU A 122 -7.99 11.62 -3.99
N LEU A 123 -8.23 11.34 -2.72
CA LEU A 123 -8.50 12.35 -1.69
C LEU A 123 -7.22 12.90 -1.06
N ARG A 124 -6.22 12.05 -0.81
CA ARG A 124 -4.95 12.47 -0.18
C ARG A 124 -3.76 11.72 -0.74
N SER A 125 -2.62 12.41 -0.71
CA SER A 125 -1.29 11.88 -1.02
C SER A 125 -0.36 12.27 0.14
N VAL A 126 0.16 11.28 0.86
CA VAL A 126 0.89 11.48 2.13
C VAL A 126 2.22 10.75 2.10
N TYR A 127 3.31 11.50 2.21
CA TYR A 127 4.66 10.93 2.23
C TYR A 127 5.05 10.46 3.64
N GLY A 128 5.76 9.33 3.69
CA GLY A 128 6.36 8.79 4.89
C GLY A 128 5.40 8.08 5.83
N SER A 129 5.96 7.55 6.91
CA SER A 129 5.23 6.88 7.99
C SER A 129 5.74 7.35 9.35
N GLN A 130 6.14 8.63 9.45
CA GLN A 130 6.38 9.30 10.72
C GLN A 130 5.06 9.65 11.41
N GLU A 131 5.12 10.05 12.67
CA GLU A 131 3.93 10.32 13.52
C GLU A 131 2.91 11.24 12.85
N ASN A 132 3.36 12.34 12.23
CA ASN A 132 2.45 13.26 11.52
C ASN A 132 1.69 12.59 10.37
N ALA A 133 2.36 11.73 9.58
CA ALA A 133 1.72 11.00 8.49
C ALA A 133 0.72 9.98 9.03
N GLN A 134 1.11 9.23 10.07
CA GLN A 134 0.25 8.23 10.71
C GLN A 134 -1.01 8.87 11.31
N THR A 135 -0.86 9.98 12.02
CA THR A 135 -1.97 10.71 12.63
C THR A 135 -2.95 11.22 11.56
N ARG A 136 -2.44 11.80 10.47
CA ARG A 136 -3.29 12.28 9.35
C ARG A 136 -4.08 11.14 8.70
N LEU A 137 -3.43 10.00 8.46
CA LEU A 137 -4.08 8.84 7.85
C LEU A 137 -5.11 8.22 8.78
N ARG A 138 -4.81 8.11 10.08
CA ARG A 138 -5.76 7.58 11.06
C ARG A 138 -7.00 8.46 11.18
N TYR A 139 -6.85 9.78 11.32
CA TYR A 139 -8.00 10.69 11.37
C TYR A 139 -8.87 10.61 10.12
N LEU A 140 -8.25 10.45 8.95
CA LEU A 140 -8.99 10.25 7.71
C LEU A 140 -9.83 8.97 7.75
N LEU A 141 -9.29 7.86 8.28
CA LEU A 141 -10.06 6.61 8.41
C LEU A 141 -11.14 6.71 9.50
N GLU A 142 -10.87 7.37 10.63
CA GLU A 142 -11.86 7.61 11.68
C GLU A 142 -13.05 8.41 11.13
N GLU A 143 -12.79 9.48 10.36
CA GLU A 143 -13.80 10.30 9.67
C GLU A 143 -14.65 9.46 8.72
N TRP A 144 -14.01 8.67 7.84
CA TRP A 144 -14.73 7.83 6.88
C TRP A 144 -15.57 6.74 7.52
N THR A 145 -15.17 6.28 8.69
CA THR A 145 -15.81 5.14 9.36
C THR A 145 -16.75 5.54 10.50
N GLY A 146 -16.99 6.85 10.68
CA GLY A 146 -17.93 7.39 11.67
C GLY A 146 -17.50 7.14 13.11
N LEU A 147 -16.18 7.04 13.38
CA LEU A 147 -15.62 6.88 14.72
C LEU A 147 -15.25 8.23 15.38
N VAL A 148 -15.79 9.32 14.84
CA VAL A 148 -15.63 10.70 15.33
C VAL A 148 -16.94 11.19 15.93
#